data_AF-X1RV78-F1
#
_entry.id   AF-X1RV78-F1
#
_cell.length_a   1.000
_cell.length_b   1.000
_cell.length_c   1.000
_cell.angle_alpha   90.00
_cell.angle_beta   90.00
_cell.angle_gamma   90.00
#
_symmetry.space_group_name_H-M   'P 1'
#
loop_
_entity.id
_entity.type
_entity.pdbx_description
1 polymer ?
#
loop_
_entity_poly.entity_id
_entity_poly.type
_entity_poly.pdbx_seq_one_letter_code
_entity_poly.pdbx_strand_id
1 'polypeptide(L)'
;LLQGKKMKRPRIKKARKESTRKGKGPNPNRISVPWGRGASEYRPGLFTKKYFVEHGEACAADIYYAISQEIERLNKERIEIGEKPFQRPNYSSFATYFHWFKLLGLVESVDRYEAAIYPFLQRRHFYRLTDRGRAEVKAWEDPVRTAHPEFG
;
A
#
# COMPACT_ATOMS: atom_id res chain seq x y z
N LEU A 1 10.06 -43.29 -41.08
CA LEU A 1 9.19 -42.54 -42.01
C LEU A 1 7.80 -42.48 -41.37
N LEU A 2 7.13 -41.38 -41.04
CA LEU A 2 7.24 -39.94 -41.30
C LEU A 2 6.68 -39.21 -40.05
N GLN A 3 7.40 -38.24 -39.52
CA GLN A 3 6.90 -37.32 -38.48
C GLN A 3 5.88 -36.35 -39.08
N GLY A 4 4.70 -36.24 -38.47
CA GLY A 4 3.71 -35.21 -38.78
C GLY A 4 4.19 -33.83 -38.32
N LYS A 5 4.71 -33.01 -39.24
CA LYS A 5 5.02 -31.60 -39.00
C LYS A 5 3.70 -30.79 -38.93
N LYS A 6 3.27 -30.39 -37.72
CA LYS A 6 2.27 -29.32 -37.57
C LYS A 6 2.90 -27.99 -37.99
N MET A 7 2.44 -27.42 -39.11
CA MET A 7 2.80 -26.07 -39.54
C MET A 7 2.36 -25.04 -38.48
N LYS A 8 3.32 -24.37 -37.84
CA LYS A 8 3.05 -23.15 -37.05
C LYS A 8 2.75 -22.01 -38.02
N ARG A 9 1.50 -21.54 -38.04
CA ARG A 9 1.13 -20.32 -38.78
C ARG A 9 1.95 -19.13 -38.22
N PRO A 10 2.56 -18.30 -39.07
CA PRO A 10 3.31 -17.13 -38.60
C PRO A 10 2.34 -16.14 -37.94
N ARG A 11 2.68 -15.72 -36.73
CA ARG A 11 1.93 -14.73 -35.96
C ARG A 11 2.11 -13.38 -36.65
N ILE A 12 1.09 -12.92 -37.38
CA ILE A 12 1.07 -11.60 -38.00
C ILE A 12 1.23 -10.57 -36.87
N LYS A 13 2.39 -9.90 -36.80
CA LYS A 13 2.61 -8.77 -35.90
C LYS A 13 1.72 -7.63 -36.39
N LYS A 14 0.58 -7.43 -35.72
CA LYS A 14 -0.19 -6.19 -35.93
C LYS A 14 0.74 -5.02 -35.60
N ALA A 15 0.87 -4.09 -36.54
CA ALA A 15 1.59 -2.84 -36.30
C ALA A 15 1.03 -2.19 -35.04
N ARG A 16 1.93 -1.76 -34.15
CA ARG A 16 1.59 -1.06 -32.91
C ARG A 16 0.83 0.20 -33.32
N LYS A 17 -0.49 0.21 -33.13
CA LYS A 17 -1.31 1.39 -33.36
C LYS A 17 -0.76 2.48 -32.45
N GLU A 18 -0.23 3.53 -33.05
CA GLU A 18 0.33 4.66 -32.35
C GLU A 18 -0.75 5.27 -31.44
N SER A 19 -0.37 5.51 -30.19
CA SER A 19 -1.26 6.02 -29.16
C SER A 19 -1.83 7.37 -29.60
N THR A 20 -3.11 7.41 -29.97
CA THR A 20 -3.81 8.65 -30.38
C THR A 20 -4.04 9.62 -29.22
N ARG A 21 -3.56 9.32 -28.01
CA ARG A 21 -3.50 10.26 -26.90
C ARG A 21 -2.08 10.80 -26.83
N LYS A 22 -1.88 12.06 -27.25
CA LYS A 22 -0.84 12.93 -26.67
C LYS A 22 -1.15 13.00 -25.18
N GLY A 23 -0.61 12.07 -24.41
CA GLY A 23 -0.66 12.17 -22.96
C GLY A 23 0.00 13.49 -22.60
N LYS A 24 -0.76 14.42 -22.01
CA LYS A 24 -0.14 15.47 -21.22
C LYS A 24 0.86 14.76 -20.32
N GLY A 25 2.12 15.20 -20.35
CA GLY A 25 3.17 14.67 -19.48
C GLY A 25 2.71 14.63 -18.02
N PRO A 26 3.42 13.89 -17.15
CA PRO A 26 3.02 13.77 -15.76
C PRO A 26 2.71 15.15 -15.17
N ASN A 27 1.47 15.35 -14.74
CA ASN A 27 1.04 16.60 -14.14
C ASN A 27 1.92 16.85 -12.90
N PRO A 28 2.64 17.98 -12.79
CA PRO A 28 3.54 18.26 -11.67
C PRO A 28 2.80 18.32 -10.32
N ASN A 29 1.48 18.51 -10.33
CA ASN A 29 0.62 18.47 -9.14
C ASN A 29 -0.06 17.10 -8.93
N ARG A 30 0.32 16.07 -9.70
CA ARG A 30 -0.04 14.69 -9.45
C ARG A 30 0.95 14.13 -8.43
N ILE A 31 0.74 14.47 -7.17
CA ILE A 31 1.30 13.73 -6.04
C ILE A 31 0.57 12.37 -6.03
N SER A 32 0.91 11.50 -6.99
CA SER A 32 0.62 10.07 -6.93
C SER A 32 1.92 9.38 -6.58
N VAL A 33 2.52 9.78 -5.45
CA VAL A 33 3.62 9.01 -4.90
C VAL A 33 2.99 7.71 -4.37
N PRO A 34 3.53 6.54 -4.70
CA PRO A 34 3.10 5.29 -4.09
C PRO A 34 3.09 5.43 -2.58
N TRP A 35 2.04 4.92 -1.94
CA TRP A 35 1.88 4.94 -0.49
C TRP A 35 3.14 4.45 0.22
N GLY A 36 3.58 5.20 1.23
CA GLY A 36 4.78 4.90 2.01
C GLY A 36 6.11 5.19 1.33
N ARG A 37 6.11 6.02 0.28
CA ARG A 37 7.31 6.75 -0.11
C ARG A 37 7.50 7.92 0.84
N GLY A 38 8.74 8.24 1.17
CA GLY A 38 9.12 9.35 2.04
C GLY A 38 8.67 10.77 1.62
N ALA A 39 7.85 10.91 0.56
CA ALA A 39 7.27 12.17 0.07
C ALA A 39 5.72 12.21 0.16
N SER A 40 5.08 11.15 0.68
CA SER A 40 3.64 11.22 1.01
C SER A 40 3.46 12.10 2.26
N GLU A 41 2.73 13.20 2.11
CA GLU A 41 2.34 14.09 3.21
C GLU A 41 1.60 13.33 4.33
N TYR A 42 0.75 12.37 3.94
CA TYR A 42 0.20 11.40 4.87
C TYR A 42 1.18 10.23 5.03
N ARG A 43 1.70 10.00 6.24
CA ARG A 43 2.69 8.96 6.59
C ARG A 43 2.03 7.73 7.21
N PRO A 44 1.49 6.79 6.40
CA PRO A 44 0.69 5.69 6.92
C PRO A 44 1.45 4.70 7.78
N GLY A 45 2.75 4.53 7.57
CA GLY A 45 3.54 3.65 8.44
C GLY A 45 3.76 4.25 9.82
N LEU A 46 3.96 5.56 9.94
CA LEU A 46 4.03 6.24 11.25
C LEU A 46 2.69 6.17 11.99
N PHE A 47 1.57 6.39 11.27
CA PHE A 47 0.24 6.19 11.84
C PHE A 47 0.07 4.75 12.34
N THR A 48 0.46 3.77 11.52
CA THR A 48 0.35 2.35 11.88
C THR A 48 1.18 2.02 13.13
N LYS A 49 2.41 2.53 13.24
CA LYS A 49 3.25 2.36 14.43
C LYS A 49 2.54 2.90 15.67
N LYS A 50 2.05 4.14 15.60
CA LYS A 50 1.31 4.79 16.70
C LYS A 50 0.09 3.98 17.11
N TYR A 51 -0.68 3.49 16.14
CA TYR A 51 -1.86 2.65 16.38
C TYR A 51 -1.52 1.37 17.14
N PHE A 52 -0.42 0.69 16.79
CA PHE A 52 0.02 -0.48 17.55
C PHE A 52 0.53 -0.12 18.95
N VAL A 53 1.20 1.02 19.14
CA VAL A 53 1.61 1.49 20.47
C VAL A 53 0.40 1.73 21.37
N GLU A 54 -0.68 2.28 20.80
CA GLU A 54 -1.91 2.59 21.55
C GLU A 54 -2.76 1.37 21.86
N HIS A 55 -2.74 0.33 21.02
CA HIS A 55 -3.68 -0.81 21.14
C HIS A 55 -2.99 -2.14 21.47
N GLY A 56 -1.66 -2.23 21.37
CA GLY A 56 -0.87 -3.43 21.59
C GLY A 56 -0.98 -4.43 20.45
N GLU A 57 -2.20 -4.97 20.24
CA GLU A 57 -2.53 -5.89 19.16
C GLU A 57 -3.56 -5.26 18.21
N ALA A 58 -3.32 -5.39 16.91
CA ALA A 58 -4.25 -4.89 15.91
C ALA A 58 -4.24 -5.73 14.63
N CYS A 59 -5.33 -5.68 13.88
CA CYS A 59 -5.38 -6.27 12.54
C CYS A 59 -5.29 -5.19 11.46
N ALA A 60 -4.89 -5.60 10.24
CA ALA A 60 -4.78 -4.70 9.10
C ALA A 60 -6.12 -4.02 8.74
N ALA A 61 -7.26 -4.68 8.95
CA ALA A 61 -8.57 -4.10 8.66
C ALA A 61 -8.91 -2.93 9.60
N ASP A 62 -8.63 -3.08 10.90
CA ASP A 62 -8.90 -2.04 11.90
C ASP A 62 -7.98 -0.82 11.67
N ILE A 63 -6.70 -1.07 11.37
CA ILE A 63 -5.74 -0.01 11.05
C ILE A 63 -6.18 0.74 9.78
N TYR A 64 -6.57 0.02 8.73
CA TYR A 64 -7.07 0.65 7.50
C TYR A 64 -8.32 1.51 7.74
N TYR A 65 -9.22 1.02 8.59
CA TYR A 65 -10.41 1.78 8.98
C TYR A 65 -10.03 3.06 9.73
N ALA A 66 -9.15 2.97 10.72
CA ALA A 66 -8.65 4.13 11.47
C ALA A 66 -7.93 5.15 10.57
N ILE A 67 -7.09 4.68 9.65
CA ILE A 67 -6.46 5.50 8.61
C ILE A 67 -7.51 6.21 7.75
N SER A 68 -8.58 5.50 7.36
CA SER A 68 -9.65 6.08 6.55
C SER A 68 -10.33 7.25 7.27
N GLN A 69 -10.65 7.06 8.55
CA GLN A 69 -11.24 8.10 9.39
C GLN A 69 -10.31 9.30 9.57
N GLU A 70 -9.02 9.06 9.76
CA GLU A 70 -8.04 10.14 9.89
C GLU A 70 -7.88 10.93 8.59
N ILE A 71 -7.86 10.26 7.43
CA ILE A 71 -7.83 10.92 6.12
C ILE A 71 -9.09 11.77 5.92
N GLU A 72 -10.27 11.28 6.33
CA GLU A 72 -11.52 12.04 6.25
C GLU A 72 -11.46 13.29 7.13
N ARG A 73 -10.93 13.19 8.36
CA ARG A 73 -10.72 14.34 9.25
C ARG A 73 -9.79 15.38 8.62
N LEU A 74 -8.60 14.95 8.19
CA LEU A 74 -7.61 15.84 7.56
C LEU A 74 -8.15 16.48 6.29
N ASN A 75 -8.93 15.75 5.49
CA ASN A 75 -9.52 16.30 4.28
C ASN A 75 -10.53 17.42 4.55
N LYS A 76 -11.27 17.38 5.67
CA LYS A 76 -12.13 18.50 6.06
C LYS A 76 -11.31 19.76 6.31
N GLU A 77 -10.25 19.64 7.11
CA GLU A 77 -9.33 20.74 7.43
C GLU A 77 -8.67 21.32 6.16
N ARG A 78 -8.23 20.45 5.24
CA ARG A 78 -7.63 20.88 3.97
C ARG A 78 -8.61 21.61 3.07
N ILE A 79 -9.84 21.12 2.97
CA ILE A 79 -10.90 21.78 2.17
C ILE A 79 -11.20 23.17 2.74
N GLU A 80 -11.23 23.33 4.06
CA GLU A 80 -11.46 24.62 4.71
C GLU A 80 -10.40 25.67 4.37
N ILE A 81 -9.13 25.27 4.26
CA ILE A 81 -8.02 26.16 3.88
C ILE A 81 -7.78 26.24 2.36
N GLY A 82 -8.66 25.64 1.55
CA GLY A 82 -8.54 25.63 0.09
C GLY A 82 -7.46 24.69 -0.48
N GLU A 83 -6.91 23.81 0.36
CA GLU A 83 -5.97 22.78 -0.06
C GLU A 83 -6.67 21.56 -0.68
N LYS A 84 -5.93 20.85 -1.53
CA LYS A 84 -6.44 19.65 -2.19
C LYS A 84 -6.53 18.48 -1.18
N PRO A 85 -7.66 17.74 -1.13
CA PRO A 85 -7.77 16.58 -0.26
C PRO A 85 -6.83 15.45 -0.66
N PHE A 86 -6.40 14.69 0.33
CA PHE A 86 -5.76 13.41 0.15
C PHE A 86 -6.68 12.40 -0.55
N GLN A 87 -6.09 11.64 -1.47
CA GLN A 87 -6.78 10.49 -2.05
C GLN A 87 -6.59 9.27 -1.14
N ARG A 88 -7.70 8.74 -0.65
CA ARG A 88 -7.71 7.50 0.13
C ARG A 88 -7.35 6.30 -0.77
N PRO A 89 -6.40 5.43 -0.37
CA PRO A 89 -6.13 4.20 -1.09
C PRO A 89 -7.26 3.18 -0.87
N ASN A 90 -7.35 2.18 -1.73
CA ASN A 90 -8.19 1.02 -1.46
C ASN A 90 -7.49 0.06 -0.48
N TYR A 91 -8.27 -0.85 0.12
CA TYR A 91 -7.77 -1.84 1.07
C TYR A 91 -6.66 -2.72 0.48
N SER A 92 -6.78 -3.11 -0.79
CA SER A 92 -5.76 -3.95 -1.45
C SER A 92 -4.39 -3.29 -1.45
N SER A 93 -4.33 -2.00 -1.79
CA SER A 93 -3.09 -1.21 -1.78
C SER A 93 -2.52 -1.11 -0.36
N PHE A 94 -3.39 -0.92 0.64
CA PHE A 94 -2.98 -0.93 2.04
C PHE A 94 -2.48 -2.31 2.50
N ALA A 95 -3.12 -3.40 2.09
CA ALA A 95 -2.71 -4.76 2.46
C ALA A 95 -1.34 -5.12 1.87
N THR A 96 -1.05 -4.71 0.62
CA THR A 96 0.29 -4.80 0.04
C THR A 96 1.29 -3.96 0.82
N TYR A 97 0.90 -2.76 1.24
CA TYR A 97 1.76 -1.91 2.06
C TYR A 97 2.08 -2.54 3.42
N PHE A 98 1.05 -3.05 4.11
CA PHE A 98 1.18 -3.76 5.38
C PHE A 98 2.04 -5.03 5.27
N HIS A 99 2.08 -5.66 4.09
CA HIS A 99 2.96 -6.80 3.85
C HIS A 99 4.44 -6.48 4.06
N TRP A 100 4.88 -5.26 3.76
CA TRP A 100 6.26 -4.85 4.01
C TRP A 100 6.60 -4.81 5.49
N PHE A 101 5.67 -4.43 6.36
CA PHE A 101 5.91 -4.44 7.81
C PHE A 101 6.17 -5.86 8.33
N LYS A 102 5.47 -6.84 7.76
CA LYS A 102 5.70 -8.26 8.06
C LYS A 102 7.07 -8.71 7.54
N LEU A 103 7.42 -8.38 6.29
CA LEU A 103 8.71 -8.75 5.68
C LEU A 103 9.90 -8.13 6.43
N LEU A 104 9.76 -6.90 6.90
CA LEU A 104 10.79 -6.20 7.69
C LEU A 104 10.85 -6.65 9.15
N GLY A 105 9.94 -7.53 9.59
CA GLY A 105 9.86 -7.98 10.97
C GLY A 105 9.51 -6.87 11.96
N LEU A 106 8.78 -5.84 11.52
CA LEU A 106 8.29 -4.77 12.40
C LEU A 106 7.08 -5.22 13.22
N VAL A 107 6.34 -6.17 12.67
CA VAL A 107 5.19 -6.79 13.32
C VAL A 107 5.29 -8.30 13.19
N GLU A 108 4.73 -9.00 14.16
CA GLU A 108 4.59 -10.45 14.15
C GLU A 108 3.13 -10.84 14.35
N SER A 109 2.73 -12.00 13.80
CA SER A 109 1.38 -12.53 13.98
C SER A 109 1.19 -13.03 15.41
N VAL A 110 0.01 -12.80 15.96
CA VAL A 110 -0.44 -13.47 17.18
C VAL A 110 -1.44 -14.57 16.83
N ASP A 111 -1.57 -15.58 17.68
CA ASP A 111 -2.52 -16.68 17.50
C ASP A 111 -3.95 -16.25 17.87
N ARG A 112 -4.42 -15.20 17.20
CA ARG A 112 -5.74 -14.59 17.41
C ARG A 112 -6.37 -14.25 16.08
N TYR A 113 -7.60 -14.74 15.92
CA TYR A 113 -8.37 -14.59 14.71
C TYR A 113 -9.81 -14.25 15.06
N GLU A 114 -10.38 -13.27 14.36
CA GLU A 114 -11.78 -12.87 14.57
C GLU A 114 -12.53 -12.78 13.24
N ALA A 115 -13.86 -12.73 13.31
CA ALA A 115 -14.69 -12.44 12.15
C ALA A 115 -14.32 -11.08 11.57
N ALA A 116 -14.32 -10.96 10.24
CA ALA A 116 -13.95 -9.71 9.60
C ALA A 116 -15.10 -8.71 9.53
N ILE A 117 -14.75 -7.43 9.64
CA ILE A 117 -15.68 -6.30 9.50
C ILE A 117 -16.07 -6.03 8.04
N TYR A 118 -15.25 -6.50 7.09
CA TYR A 118 -15.48 -6.31 5.66
C TYR A 118 -15.95 -7.63 5.01
N PRO A 119 -17.02 -7.62 4.18
CA PRO A 119 -17.54 -8.85 3.54
C PRO A 119 -16.53 -9.57 2.64
N PHE A 120 -15.55 -8.83 2.09
CA PHE A 120 -14.50 -9.37 1.24
C PHE A 120 -13.33 -9.99 2.02
N LEU A 121 -13.32 -9.89 3.35
CA LEU A 121 -12.35 -10.53 4.23
C LEU A 121 -13.05 -11.68 4.97
N GLN A 122 -12.45 -12.87 4.98
CA GLN A 122 -13.02 -13.99 5.73
C GLN A 122 -12.70 -13.92 7.22
N ARG A 123 -11.45 -13.53 7.57
CA ARG A 123 -10.96 -13.47 8.96
C ARG A 123 -10.04 -12.26 9.16
N ARG A 124 -10.07 -11.68 10.35
CA ARG A 124 -9.08 -10.73 10.84
C ARG A 124 -7.93 -11.50 11.50
N HIS A 125 -6.72 -11.20 11.06
CA HIS A 125 -5.49 -11.71 11.65
C HIS A 125 -4.86 -10.60 12.48
N PHE A 126 -4.58 -10.88 13.75
CA PHE A 126 -3.99 -9.90 14.64
C PHE A 126 -2.47 -9.99 14.61
N TYR A 127 -1.85 -8.83 14.83
CA TYR A 127 -0.41 -8.64 14.87
C TYR A 127 -0.05 -7.78 16.08
N ARG A 128 1.20 -7.86 16.51
CA ARG A 128 1.78 -6.96 17.52
C ARG A 128 3.15 -6.46 17.08
N LEU A 129 3.63 -5.40 17.73
CA LEU A 129 4.99 -4.90 17.49
C LEU A 129 6.03 -5.89 18.00
N THR A 130 7.06 -6.10 17.21
CA THR A 130 8.32 -6.71 17.64
C THR A 130 9.20 -5.68 18.35
N ASP A 131 10.30 -6.12 18.99
CA ASP A 131 11.31 -5.19 19.52
C ASP A 131 11.87 -4.28 18.42
N ARG A 132 12.09 -4.84 17.23
CA ARG A 132 12.50 -4.08 16.05
C ARG A 132 11.46 -3.05 15.64
N GLY A 133 10.19 -3.44 15.61
CA GLY A 133 9.08 -2.53 15.29
C GLY A 133 8.98 -1.34 16.24
N ARG A 134 9.30 -1.55 17.53
CA ARG A 134 9.38 -0.47 18.52
C ARG A 134 10.56 0.47 18.26
N ALA A 135 11.75 -0.08 18.04
CA ALA A 135 12.99 0.69 17.93
C ALA A 135 13.15 1.45 16.61
N GLU A 136 12.77 0.84 15.48
CA GLU A 136 13.03 1.44 14.16
C GLU A 136 12.08 2.61 13.85
N VAL A 137 12.59 3.60 13.12
CA VAL A 137 11.81 4.77 12.65
C VAL A 137 11.77 4.79 11.11
N LYS A 138 12.93 4.66 10.45
CA LYS A 138 13.06 4.69 8.98
C LYS A 138 12.19 3.64 8.29
N ALA A 139 12.15 2.42 8.85
CA ALA A 139 11.34 1.32 8.32
C ALA A 139 9.83 1.63 8.32
N TRP A 140 9.36 2.50 9.22
CA TRP A 140 7.95 2.94 9.23
C TRP A 140 7.70 4.14 8.32
N GLU A 141 8.71 4.98 8.08
CA GLU A 141 8.59 6.14 7.18
C GLU A 141 8.58 5.72 5.71
N ASP A 142 9.43 4.76 5.33
CA ASP A 142 9.55 4.24 3.98
C ASP A 142 9.97 2.75 4.00
N PRO A 143 9.02 1.81 4.23
CA PRO A 143 9.33 0.39 4.32
C PRO A 143 9.86 -0.18 2.99
N VAL A 144 9.40 0.35 1.86
CA VAL A 144 9.87 -0.13 0.53
C VAL A 144 11.33 0.22 0.33
N ARG A 145 11.72 1.48 0.58
CA ARG A 145 13.11 1.93 0.44
C ARG A 145 14.02 1.33 1.51
N THR A 146 13.48 1.01 2.68
CA THR A 146 14.22 0.29 3.72
C THR A 146 14.52 -1.15 3.31
N ALA A 147 13.56 -1.84 2.66
CA ALA A 147 13.77 -3.19 2.13
C ALA A 147 14.64 -3.18 0.85
N HIS A 148 14.51 -2.14 0.03
CA HIS A 148 15.18 -1.99 -1.26
C HIS A 148 15.85 -0.61 -1.39
N PRO A 149 17.05 -0.44 -0.78
CA PRO A 149 17.79 0.82 -0.85
C PRO A 149 18.12 1.26 -2.28
N GLU A 150 18.20 0.32 -3.22
CA GLU A 150 18.49 0.54 -4.65
C GLU A 150 17.42 1.35 -5.39
N PHE A 151 16.22 1.51 -4.81
CA PHE A 151 15.16 2.36 -5.36
C PHE A 151 15.20 3.81 -4.87
N GLY A 152 16.30 4.19 -4.19
CA GLY A 152 16.50 5.49 -3.55
C GLY A 152 17.18 6.55 -4.41
#